data_AF-A0A8C0XJY0-F1
#
_entry.id   AF-A0A8C0XJY0-F1
#
_cell.length_a   1.000
_cell.length_b   1.000
_cell.length_c   1.000
_cell.angle_alpha   90.00
_cell.angle_beta   90.00
_cell.angle_gamma   90.00
#
_symmetry.space_group_name_H-M   'P 1'
#
loop_
_entity.id
_entity.type
_entity.pdbx_description
1 polymer ?
#
loop_
_entity_poly.entity_id
_entity_poly.type
_entity_poly.pdbx_seq_one_letter_code
_entity_poly.pdbx_strand_id
1 'polypeptide(L)'
;MVPRLLLRAWPRGPALALAAPCRPLSAGSGPGQYLQHSIVPTMHYQDSLPRLPIPKLEDTIRRYLSAQKPLLDDSQFRKTEQFCKSFENGIGKELHEQLVAQDKQNKHTSYISGQGFDRHLFAMRYLAAAKGIALPELYLDPAYGQINHNILSTSTLSSPAVNLGGFAPVVPDGFGIGYAVHDNWIGCNVSSYSGRDAQEFLHCVEKSLGDMFDALEGKSIKT
;
A
#
# COMPACT_ATOMS: atom_id res chain seq x y z
N MET A 1 -1.13 -24.10 -24.68
CA MET A 1 -2.23 -23.46 -23.93
C MET A 1 -1.95 -21.96 -24.01
N VAL A 2 -2.85 -21.17 -24.59
CA VAL A 2 -2.58 -19.74 -24.83
C VAL A 2 -2.84 -18.97 -23.53
N PRO A 3 -1.87 -18.23 -22.97
CA PRO A 3 -2.12 -17.35 -21.83
C PRO A 3 -3.16 -16.31 -22.25
N ARG A 4 -4.26 -16.20 -21.52
CA ARG A 4 -5.27 -15.15 -21.72
C ARG A 4 -4.99 -14.04 -20.72
N LEU A 5 -4.74 -12.83 -21.19
CA LEU A 5 -4.64 -11.65 -20.34
C LEU A 5 -5.98 -10.90 -20.41
N LEU A 6 -6.55 -10.57 -19.25
CA LEU A 6 -7.77 -9.75 -19.18
C LEU A 6 -7.40 -8.37 -18.65
N LEU A 7 -7.29 -7.40 -19.55
CA LEU A 7 -7.01 -6.01 -19.23
C LEU A 7 -8.27 -5.19 -19.40
N ARG A 8 -8.61 -4.40 -18.39
CA ARG A 8 -9.68 -3.40 -18.47
C ARG A 8 -9.17 -2.09 -17.90
N ALA A 9 -9.26 -1.02 -18.69
CA ALA A 9 -9.15 0.33 -18.17
C ALA A 9 -10.54 0.95 -18.02
N TRP A 10 -10.69 1.74 -16.98
CA TRP A 10 -11.92 2.47 -16.73
C TRP A 10 -12.08 3.57 -17.79
N PRO A 11 -13.28 3.75 -18.40
CA PRO A 11 -13.48 4.81 -19.38
C PRO A 11 -13.27 6.20 -18.75
N ARG A 12 -12.55 7.08 -19.47
CA ARG A 12 -12.45 8.51 -19.16
C ARG A 12 -13.76 9.19 -19.55
N GLY A 13 -14.62 9.41 -18.56
CA GLY A 13 -15.83 10.21 -18.70
C GLY A 13 -16.40 10.50 -17.32
N PRO A 14 -17.29 11.49 -17.15
CA PRO A 14 -18.14 11.52 -15.97
C PRO A 14 -18.79 10.14 -15.90
N ALA A 15 -18.78 9.52 -14.73
CA ALA A 15 -19.51 8.29 -14.52
C ALA A 15 -20.98 8.56 -14.84
N LEU A 16 -21.39 8.32 -16.09
CA LEU A 16 -22.76 8.01 -16.42
C LEU A 16 -22.96 6.62 -15.83
N ALA A 17 -23.11 6.59 -14.50
CA ALA A 17 -24.00 5.65 -13.89
C ALA A 17 -25.32 5.87 -14.63
N LEU A 18 -25.60 5.03 -15.63
CA LEU A 18 -26.96 4.59 -15.83
C LEU A 18 -27.43 4.29 -14.41
N ALA A 19 -28.39 5.08 -13.93
CA ALA A 19 -28.93 4.94 -12.61
C ALA A 19 -29.53 3.53 -12.53
N ALA A 20 -28.68 2.55 -12.24
CA ALA A 20 -29.10 1.33 -11.62
C ALA A 20 -29.81 1.83 -10.36
N PRO A 21 -31.10 1.51 -10.20
CA PRO A 21 -31.87 2.02 -9.08
C PRO A 21 -31.04 1.73 -7.83
N CYS A 22 -30.64 2.80 -7.12
CA CYS A 22 -30.02 2.65 -5.82
C CYS A 22 -30.98 1.81 -5.01
N ARG A 23 -30.65 0.52 -4.82
CA ARG A 23 -31.40 -0.30 -3.88
C ARG A 23 -31.32 0.47 -2.57
N PRO A 24 -32.46 0.85 -1.98
CA PRO A 24 -32.42 1.42 -0.64
C PRO A 24 -31.63 0.42 0.22
N LEU A 25 -30.69 0.91 1.02
CA LEU A 25 -30.03 0.10 2.03
C LEU A 25 -31.17 -0.52 2.84
N SER A 26 -31.47 -1.79 2.55
CA SER A 26 -32.58 -2.48 3.16
C SER A 26 -32.27 -2.46 4.66
N ALA A 27 -33.16 -1.89 5.46
CA ALA A 27 -33.08 -1.91 6.92
C ALA A 27 -33.94 -3.06 7.50
N GLY A 28 -34.31 -4.03 6.67
CA GLY A 28 -35.17 -5.15 7.05
C GLY A 28 -34.36 -6.42 7.23
N SER A 29 -34.50 -7.08 8.37
CA SER A 29 -33.89 -8.37 8.78
C SER A 29 -34.40 -9.58 7.97
N GLY A 30 -34.51 -9.43 6.65
CA GLY A 30 -34.95 -10.49 5.74
C GLY A 30 -33.78 -11.35 5.24
N PRO A 31 -34.03 -12.63 4.89
CA PRO A 31 -33.01 -13.60 4.47
C PRO A 31 -32.28 -13.26 3.14
N GLY A 32 -32.60 -12.15 2.48
CA GLY A 32 -31.97 -11.72 1.21
C GLY A 32 -30.99 -10.55 1.34
N GLN A 33 -30.61 -10.17 2.56
CA GLN A 33 -29.87 -8.93 2.82
C GLN A 33 -28.34 -9.08 2.74
N TYR A 34 -27.82 -10.30 2.88
CA TYR A 34 -26.40 -10.60 2.89
C TYR A 34 -26.04 -11.62 1.80
N LEU A 35 -24.92 -11.40 1.11
CA LEU A 35 -24.38 -12.36 0.13
C LEU A 35 -23.94 -13.68 0.80
N GLN A 36 -23.48 -13.59 2.06
CA GLN A 36 -23.08 -14.73 2.87
C GLN A 36 -23.26 -14.37 4.35
N HIS A 37 -23.85 -15.28 5.13
CA HIS A 37 -23.83 -15.20 6.59
C HIS A 37 -22.60 -15.96 7.09
N SER A 38 -21.66 -15.25 7.71
CA SER A 38 -20.53 -15.90 8.37
C SER A 38 -21.01 -16.62 9.62
N ILE A 39 -20.65 -17.89 9.77
CA ILE A 39 -20.88 -18.68 11.00
C ILE A 39 -20.04 -18.08 12.15
N VAL A 40 -18.91 -17.46 11.80
CA VAL A 40 -17.94 -16.92 12.73
C VAL A 40 -18.06 -15.39 12.76
N PRO A 41 -18.26 -14.76 13.93
CA PRO A 41 -18.26 -13.29 14.05
C PRO A 41 -16.95 -12.67 13.54
N THR A 42 -17.01 -11.45 12.99
CA THR A 42 -15.87 -10.75 12.35
C THR A 42 -14.58 -10.76 13.18
N MET A 43 -14.68 -10.65 14.50
CA MET A 43 -13.51 -10.54 15.40
C MET A 43 -13.29 -11.80 16.26
N HIS A 44 -13.89 -12.93 15.89
CA HIS A 44 -13.87 -14.15 16.70
C HIS A 44 -12.45 -14.63 17.07
N TYR A 45 -11.49 -14.49 16.15
CA TYR A 45 -10.10 -14.91 16.37
C TYR A 45 -9.18 -13.80 16.86
N GLN A 46 -9.70 -12.61 17.17
CA GLN A 46 -8.87 -11.45 17.53
C GLN A 46 -7.99 -11.73 18.76
N ASP A 47 -8.56 -12.39 19.77
CA ASP A 47 -7.86 -12.70 21.03
C ASP A 47 -6.75 -13.75 20.85
N SER A 48 -6.78 -14.50 19.74
CA SER A 48 -5.75 -15.51 19.39
C SER A 48 -4.57 -14.94 18.61
N LEU A 49 -4.68 -13.69 18.12
CA LEU A 49 -3.62 -13.09 17.32
C LEU A 49 -2.41 -12.71 18.20
N PRO A 50 -1.19 -12.83 17.69
CA PRO A 50 -0.01 -12.35 18.41
C PRO A 50 -0.03 -10.83 18.51
N ARG A 51 0.85 -10.28 19.36
CA ARG A 51 1.14 -8.84 19.34
C ARG A 51 2.30 -8.55 18.40
N LEU A 52 2.21 -7.44 17.68
CA LEU A 52 3.32 -6.91 16.89
C LEU A 52 4.17 -6.00 17.78
N PRO A 53 5.40 -6.38 18.17
CA PRO A 53 6.24 -5.51 18.97
C PRO A 53 6.71 -4.30 18.17
N ILE A 54 6.92 -3.18 18.86
CA ILE A 54 7.55 -2.00 18.27
C ILE A 54 8.98 -2.38 17.83
N PRO A 55 9.37 -2.19 16.56
CA PRO A 55 10.69 -2.53 16.10
C PRO A 55 11.73 -1.57 16.69
N LYS A 56 12.98 -2.04 16.80
CA LYS A 56 14.11 -1.20 17.21
C LYS A 56 14.23 0.04 16.32
N LEU A 57 14.60 1.18 16.91
CA LEU A 57 14.75 2.43 16.17
C LEU A 57 15.82 2.30 15.08
N GLU A 58 16.95 1.67 15.40
CA GLU A 58 18.08 1.47 14.50
C GLU A 58 17.66 0.63 13.26
N ASP A 59 16.86 -0.41 13.48
CA ASP A 59 16.31 -1.25 12.41
C ASP A 59 15.35 -0.48 11.51
N THR A 60 14.58 0.45 12.09
CA THR A 60 13.64 1.29 11.36
C THR A 60 14.39 2.26 10.46
N ILE A 61 15.40 2.94 10.98
CA ILE A 61 16.25 3.86 10.23
C ILE A 61 17.01 3.13 9.12
N ARG A 62 17.58 1.96 9.42
CA ARG A 62 18.27 1.12 8.43
C ARG A 62 17.35 0.72 7.26
N ARG A 63 16.12 0.29 7.55
CA ARG A 63 15.13 -0.10 6.52
C ARG A 63 14.68 1.12 5.70
N TYR A 64 14.44 2.26 6.36
CA TYR A 64 14.11 3.51 5.71
C TYR A 64 15.21 3.96 4.73
N LEU A 65 16.47 3.99 5.17
CA LEU A 65 17.61 4.30 4.31
C LEU A 65 17.76 3.30 3.16
N SER A 66 17.54 2.01 3.41
CA SER A 66 17.56 0.99 2.35
C SER A 66 16.49 1.25 1.28
N ALA A 67 15.30 1.70 1.68
CA ALA A 67 14.21 2.04 0.78
C ALA A 67 14.42 3.37 0.04
N GLN A 68 15.17 4.31 0.63
CA GLN A 68 15.52 5.58 0.00
C GLN A 68 16.63 5.44 -1.05
N LYS A 69 17.55 4.48 -0.87
CA LYS A 69 18.71 4.30 -1.75
C LYS A 69 18.41 4.23 -3.26
N PRO A 70 17.37 3.52 -3.73
CA PRO A 70 17.03 3.52 -5.16
C PRO A 70 16.26 4.77 -5.63
N LEU A 71 15.80 5.63 -4.71
CA LEU A 71 14.96 6.80 -5.03
C LEU A 71 15.75 8.10 -5.12
N LEU A 72 16.94 8.15 -4.51
CA LEU A 72 17.73 9.36 -4.30
C LEU A 72 19.07 9.28 -5.02
N ASP A 73 19.60 10.43 -5.43
CA ASP A 73 21.01 10.54 -5.81
C ASP A 73 21.96 10.53 -4.59
N ASP A 74 23.26 10.40 -4.83
CA ASP A 74 24.27 10.31 -3.77
C ASP A 74 24.30 11.53 -2.84
N SER A 75 23.99 12.72 -3.34
CA SER A 75 24.03 13.96 -2.56
C SER A 75 22.80 14.08 -1.65
N GLN A 76 21.63 13.76 -2.19
CA GLN A 76 20.36 13.69 -1.47
C GLN A 76 20.44 12.60 -0.39
N PHE A 77 20.93 11.41 -0.75
CA PHE A 77 21.06 10.29 0.16
C PHE A 77 21.96 10.62 1.37
N ARG A 78 23.10 11.28 1.16
CA ARG A 78 23.98 11.71 2.26
C ARG A 78 23.28 12.66 3.23
N LYS A 79 22.48 13.59 2.71
CA LYS A 79 21.70 14.53 3.53
C LYS A 79 20.63 13.79 4.34
N THR A 80 19.89 12.89 3.70
CA THR A 80 18.90 12.03 4.38
C THR A 80 19.56 11.17 5.46
N GLU A 81 20.76 10.64 5.21
CA GLU A 81 21.52 9.88 6.21
C GLU A 81 21.91 10.74 7.42
N GLN A 82 22.31 12.00 7.21
CA GLN A 82 22.60 12.93 8.29
C GLN A 82 21.35 13.22 9.15
N PHE A 83 20.20 13.45 8.52
CA PHE A 83 18.94 13.65 9.24
C PHE A 83 18.50 12.40 10.01
N CYS A 84 18.68 11.22 9.42
CA CYS A 84 18.43 9.95 10.09
C CYS A 84 19.31 9.77 11.33
N LYS A 85 20.62 10.03 11.21
CA LYS A 85 21.57 9.95 12.33
C LYS A 85 21.25 10.97 13.43
N SER A 86 20.89 12.20 13.05
CA SER A 86 20.47 13.24 14.00
C SER A 86 19.19 12.83 14.75
N PHE A 87 18.21 12.28 14.03
CA PHE A 87 16.96 11.80 14.60
C PHE A 87 17.18 10.61 15.55
N GLU A 88 17.96 9.61 15.11
CA GLU A 88 18.28 8.39 15.88
C GLU A 88 19.02 8.70 17.19
N ASN A 89 19.99 9.62 17.15
CA ASN A 89 20.77 10.02 18.33
C ASN A 89 20.12 11.14 19.15
N GLY A 90 19.02 11.71 18.66
CA GLY A 90 18.31 12.83 19.29
C GLY A 90 16.88 12.48 19.65
N ILE A 91 15.95 13.34 19.23
CA ILE A 91 14.53 13.27 19.60
C ILE A 91 13.84 11.96 19.21
N GLY A 92 14.34 11.24 18.20
CA GLY A 92 13.80 9.95 17.78
C GLY A 92 13.90 8.90 18.87
N LYS A 93 14.96 8.93 19.69
CA LYS A 93 15.11 8.02 20.84
C LYS A 93 14.04 8.26 21.89
N GLU A 94 13.80 9.52 22.25
CA GLU A 94 12.78 9.89 23.24
C GLU A 94 11.37 9.54 22.75
N LEU A 95 11.07 9.79 21.48
CA LEU A 95 9.78 9.42 20.87
C LEU A 95 9.59 7.91 20.82
N HIS A 96 10.65 7.16 20.48
CA HIS A 96 10.63 5.71 20.44
C HIS A 96 10.42 5.10 21.84
N GLU A 97 11.14 5.57 22.86
CA GLU A 97 10.99 5.10 24.25
C GLU A 97 9.56 5.32 24.76
N GLN A 98 8.96 6.48 24.42
CA GLN A 98 7.57 6.77 24.78
C GLN A 98 6.58 5.90 24.03
N LEU A 99 6.80 5.63 22.74
CA LEU A 99 5.97 4.72 21.96
C LEU A 99 6.02 3.30 22.54
N VAL A 100 7.20 2.82 22.93
CA VAL A 100 7.37 1.53 23.62
C VAL A 100 6.66 1.52 24.98
N ALA A 101 6.72 2.61 25.74
CA ALA A 101 6.01 2.72 27.01
C ALA A 101 4.47 2.65 26.83
N GLN A 102 3.94 3.28 25.77
CA GLN A 102 2.52 3.20 25.42
C GLN A 102 2.13 1.79 24.95
N ASP A 103 2.96 1.16 24.12
CA ASP A 103 2.71 -0.21 23.65
C ASP A 103 2.65 -1.21 24.81
N LYS A 104 3.48 -1.07 25.86
CA LYS A 104 3.40 -1.91 27.06
C LYS A 104 2.04 -1.86 27.76
N GLN A 105 1.31 -0.75 27.65
CA GLN A 105 -0.03 -0.58 28.25
C GLN A 105 -1.16 -1.03 27.32
N ASN A 106 -0.88 -1.15 26.03
CA ASN A 106 -1.84 -1.60 25.03
C ASN A 106 -2.05 -3.12 25.14
N LYS A 107 -3.30 -3.59 24.98
CA LYS A 107 -3.65 -5.03 24.97
C LYS A 107 -4.08 -5.53 23.59
N HIS A 108 -4.08 -4.66 22.59
CA HIS A 108 -4.49 -5.02 21.23
C HIS A 108 -3.49 -5.98 20.57
N THR A 109 -4.05 -6.90 19.80
CA THR A 109 -3.33 -7.88 19.00
C THR A 109 -3.28 -7.45 17.52
N SER A 110 -2.38 -8.04 16.74
CA SER A 110 -2.13 -7.69 15.35
C SER A 110 -1.99 -8.94 14.50
N TYR A 111 -2.73 -8.99 13.39
CA TYR A 111 -2.50 -10.01 12.35
C TYR A 111 -1.20 -9.72 11.56
N ILE A 112 -0.77 -8.45 11.51
CA ILE A 112 0.49 -8.06 10.88
C ILE A 112 1.64 -8.46 11.81
N SER A 113 2.59 -9.22 11.27
CA SER A 113 3.80 -9.69 11.97
C SER A 113 5.10 -9.03 11.48
N GLY A 114 5.02 -8.18 10.44
CA GLY A 114 6.18 -7.54 9.81
C GLY A 114 6.64 -6.24 10.50
N GLN A 115 7.96 -6.06 10.60
CA GLN A 115 8.59 -4.87 11.19
C GLN A 115 8.91 -3.78 10.14
N GLY A 116 7.89 -3.25 9.45
CA GLY A 116 8.06 -2.16 8.49
C GLY A 116 8.49 -0.84 9.15
N PHE A 117 9.03 0.09 8.37
CA PHE A 117 9.44 1.41 8.89
C PHE A 117 8.31 2.44 8.85
N ASP A 118 7.39 2.36 7.88
CA ASP A 118 6.39 3.40 7.60
C ASP A 118 5.50 3.71 8.81
N ARG A 119 4.89 2.68 9.41
CA ARG A 119 3.99 2.86 10.55
C ARG A 119 4.74 3.32 11.80
N HIS A 120 5.98 2.89 11.97
CA HIS A 120 6.79 3.30 13.11
C HIS A 120 7.20 4.78 13.02
N LEU A 121 7.72 5.21 11.86
CA LEU A 121 8.01 6.63 11.61
C LEU A 121 6.75 7.49 11.66
N PHE A 122 5.63 7.01 11.12
CA PHE A 122 4.34 7.70 11.21
C PHE A 122 3.88 7.88 12.66
N ALA A 123 3.97 6.84 13.49
CA ALA A 123 3.58 6.90 14.90
C ALA A 123 4.45 7.91 15.68
N MET A 124 5.77 7.91 15.46
CA MET A 124 6.66 8.88 16.11
C MET A 124 6.40 10.32 15.63
N ARG A 125 6.12 10.53 14.34
CA ARG A 125 5.69 11.83 13.80
C ARG A 125 4.41 12.34 14.47
N TYR A 126 3.42 11.46 14.58
CA TYR A 126 2.14 11.79 15.22
C TYR A 126 2.33 12.12 16.71
N LEU A 127 3.16 11.33 17.41
CA LEU A 127 3.48 11.55 18.81
C LEU A 127 4.20 12.87 19.04
N ALA A 128 5.13 13.25 18.17
CA ALA A 128 5.80 14.55 18.21
C ALA A 128 4.78 15.70 18.11
N ALA A 129 3.87 15.62 17.12
CA ALA A 129 2.81 16.61 16.93
C ALA A 129 1.86 16.69 18.13
N ALA A 130 1.43 15.55 18.68
CA ALA A 130 0.55 15.48 19.85
C ALA A 130 1.17 16.12 21.11
N LYS A 131 2.50 16.23 21.16
CA LYS A 131 3.25 16.83 22.26
C LYS A 131 3.69 18.27 22.01
N GLY A 132 3.32 18.85 20.88
CA GLY A 132 3.78 20.19 20.48
C GLY A 132 5.29 20.26 20.23
N ILE A 133 5.94 19.11 19.96
CA ILE A 133 7.35 19.07 19.60
C ILE A 133 7.45 19.55 18.15
N ALA A 134 8.37 20.49 17.90
CA ALA A 134 8.67 20.95 16.55
C ALA A 134 9.04 19.75 15.66
N LEU A 135 8.49 19.72 14.44
CA LEU A 135 8.60 18.56 13.57
C LEU A 135 10.10 18.28 13.26
N PRO A 136 10.63 17.09 13.61
CA PRO A 136 12.04 16.78 13.38
C PRO A 136 12.44 16.85 11.90
N GLU A 137 13.70 17.23 11.62
CA GLU A 137 14.22 17.48 10.27
C GLU A 137 14.04 16.27 9.32
N LEU A 138 14.11 15.05 9.85
CA LEU A 138 13.82 13.82 9.10
C LEU A 138 12.47 13.88 8.36
N TYR A 139 11.44 14.46 8.98
CA TYR A 139 10.10 14.55 8.39
C TYR A 139 9.91 15.79 7.49
N LEU A 140 10.86 16.73 7.52
CA LEU A 140 10.93 17.89 6.64
C LEU A 140 11.81 17.62 5.41
N ASP A 141 12.58 16.53 5.43
CA ASP A 141 13.37 16.07 4.29
C ASP A 141 12.47 15.83 3.07
N PRO A 142 12.73 16.45 1.90
CA PRO A 142 12.02 16.15 0.67
C PRO A 142 11.97 14.65 0.34
N ALA A 143 13.00 13.88 0.70
CA ALA A 143 13.01 12.44 0.51
C ALA A 143 11.90 11.71 1.31
N TYR A 144 11.57 12.21 2.51
CA TYR A 144 10.46 11.68 3.29
C TYR A 144 9.11 11.96 2.60
N GLY A 145 8.97 13.16 2.03
CA GLY A 145 7.81 13.48 1.19
C GLY A 145 7.68 12.57 -0.02
N GLN A 146 8.78 12.36 -0.76
CA GLN A 146 8.82 11.55 -1.97
C GLN A 146 8.44 10.09 -1.72
N ILE A 147 9.01 9.45 -0.69
CA ILE A 147 8.71 8.04 -0.39
C ILE A 147 7.27 7.82 0.09
N ASN A 148 6.61 8.86 0.62
CA ASN A 148 5.19 8.80 0.98
C ASN A 148 4.25 9.23 -0.17
N HIS A 149 4.79 9.69 -1.31
CA HIS A 149 4.04 10.05 -2.51
C HIS A 149 3.91 8.84 -3.45
N ASN A 150 2.92 7.99 -3.16
CA ASN A 150 2.77 6.67 -3.79
C ASN A 150 2.14 6.78 -5.20
N ILE A 151 2.97 7.02 -6.23
CA ILE A 151 2.54 7.05 -7.64
C ILE A 151 1.95 5.71 -8.08
N LEU A 152 2.56 4.59 -7.69
CA LEU A 152 2.04 3.25 -7.97
C LEU A 152 1.41 2.67 -6.70
N SER A 153 0.11 2.88 -6.52
CA SER A 153 -0.63 2.27 -5.42
C SER A 153 -1.26 0.97 -5.91
N THR A 154 -0.89 -0.16 -5.30
CA THR A 154 -1.29 -1.50 -5.76
C THR A 154 -1.98 -2.28 -4.65
N SER A 155 -2.94 -3.11 -5.02
CA SER A 155 -3.58 -4.06 -4.11
C SER A 155 -4.04 -5.30 -4.88
N THR A 156 -3.97 -6.46 -4.21
CA THR A 156 -4.42 -7.73 -4.76
C THR A 156 -5.65 -8.24 -4.03
N LEU A 157 -6.54 -8.87 -4.79
CA LEU A 157 -7.71 -9.54 -4.23
C LEU A 157 -8.01 -10.80 -5.04
N SER A 158 -7.71 -11.95 -4.47
CA SER A 158 -7.95 -13.25 -5.10
C SER A 158 -9.02 -14.01 -4.32
N SER A 159 -10.19 -14.15 -4.92
CA SER A 159 -11.30 -14.94 -4.38
C SER A 159 -12.20 -15.40 -5.52
N PRO A 160 -12.73 -16.64 -5.50
CA PRO A 160 -13.73 -17.10 -6.48
C PRO A 160 -15.00 -16.24 -6.48
N ALA A 161 -15.27 -15.51 -5.41
CA ALA A 161 -16.41 -14.60 -5.30
C ALA A 161 -16.17 -13.21 -5.92
N VAL A 162 -14.94 -12.91 -6.36
CA VAL A 162 -14.56 -11.58 -6.84
C VAL A 162 -14.14 -11.70 -8.31
N ASN A 163 -14.90 -11.06 -9.19
CA ASN A 163 -14.54 -10.98 -10.61
C ASN A 163 -13.46 -9.91 -10.89
N LEU A 164 -13.55 -8.76 -10.21
CA LEU A 164 -12.62 -7.64 -10.37
C LEU A 164 -12.70 -6.70 -9.17
N GLY A 165 -11.57 -6.19 -8.72
CA GLY A 165 -11.48 -5.10 -7.74
C GLY A 165 -10.84 -3.87 -8.35
N GLY A 166 -11.03 -2.69 -7.75
CA GLY A 166 -10.41 -1.45 -8.21
C GLY A 166 -10.57 -0.32 -7.20
N PHE A 167 -9.66 0.63 -7.25
CA PHE A 167 -9.66 1.84 -6.45
C PHE A 167 -9.00 2.97 -7.26
N ALA A 168 -9.29 4.22 -6.92
CA ALA A 168 -8.71 5.39 -7.56
C ALA A 168 -7.25 5.61 -7.12
N PRO A 169 -6.43 6.39 -7.86
CA PRO A 169 -5.10 6.75 -7.41
C PRO A 169 -5.12 7.52 -6.08
N VAL A 170 -4.08 7.31 -5.26
CA VAL A 170 -3.93 7.97 -3.94
C VAL A 170 -3.21 9.32 -4.02
N VAL A 171 -2.67 9.67 -5.20
CA VAL A 171 -2.06 10.97 -5.51
C VAL A 171 -2.52 11.44 -6.90
N PRO A 172 -2.57 12.76 -7.18
CA PRO A 172 -3.11 13.30 -8.43
C PRO A 172 -2.41 12.80 -9.71
N ASP A 173 -1.11 12.49 -9.62
CA ASP A 173 -0.28 12.00 -10.71
C ASP A 173 -0.01 10.48 -10.61
N GLY A 174 -0.87 9.74 -9.90
CA GLY A 174 -0.69 8.32 -9.64
C GLY A 174 -1.57 7.38 -10.47
N PHE A 175 -1.39 6.09 -10.20
CA PHE A 175 -2.21 4.97 -10.63
C PHE A 175 -2.78 4.22 -9.43
N GLY A 176 -4.04 3.79 -9.52
CA GLY A 176 -4.63 2.80 -8.63
C GLY A 176 -4.70 1.46 -9.35
N ILE A 177 -3.99 0.45 -8.86
CA ILE A 177 -3.76 -0.82 -9.55
C ILE A 177 -4.34 -1.97 -8.72
N GLY A 178 -5.54 -2.42 -9.10
CA GLY A 178 -6.10 -3.67 -8.60
C GLY A 178 -5.65 -4.84 -9.48
N TYR A 179 -5.06 -5.88 -8.91
CA TYR A 179 -4.65 -7.05 -9.68
C TYR A 179 -5.04 -8.38 -9.02
N ALA A 180 -5.09 -9.45 -9.82
CA ALA A 180 -5.30 -10.81 -9.36
C ALA A 180 -4.48 -11.77 -10.22
N VAL A 181 -3.82 -12.73 -9.58
CA VAL A 181 -3.07 -13.80 -10.26
C VAL A 181 -3.86 -15.08 -10.05
N HIS A 182 -4.41 -15.62 -11.14
CA HIS A 182 -5.14 -16.87 -11.16
C HIS A 182 -4.28 -17.97 -11.78
N ASP A 183 -4.69 -19.23 -11.65
CA ASP A 183 -3.95 -20.40 -12.13
C ASP A 183 -3.50 -20.30 -13.59
N ASN A 184 -4.34 -19.72 -14.46
CA ASN A 184 -4.12 -19.67 -15.90
C ASN A 184 -4.08 -18.26 -16.51
N TRP A 185 -4.23 -17.21 -15.69
CA TRP A 185 -4.26 -15.83 -16.18
C TRP A 185 -3.97 -14.80 -15.10
N ILE A 186 -3.56 -13.61 -15.52
CA ILE A 186 -3.37 -12.44 -14.65
C ILE A 186 -4.37 -11.36 -15.08
N GLY A 187 -5.07 -10.78 -14.10
CA GLY A 187 -5.99 -9.67 -14.30
C GLY A 187 -5.44 -8.39 -13.71
N CYS A 188 -5.53 -7.29 -14.46
CA CYS A 188 -5.17 -5.95 -14.01
C CYS A 188 -6.31 -4.95 -14.31
N ASN A 189 -6.69 -4.20 -13.29
CA ASN A 189 -7.63 -3.08 -13.36
C ASN A 189 -6.91 -1.81 -12.90
N VAL A 190 -6.71 -0.88 -13.82
CA VAL A 190 -5.89 0.32 -13.58
C VAL A 190 -6.77 1.57 -13.72
N SER A 191 -6.69 2.43 -12.71
CA SER A 191 -7.29 3.77 -12.71
C SER A 191 -6.20 4.83 -12.75
N SER A 192 -6.50 5.98 -13.35
CA SER A 192 -5.65 7.15 -13.38
C SER A 192 -6.47 8.45 -13.43
N TYR A 193 -5.92 9.56 -12.95
CA TYR A 193 -6.46 10.89 -13.22
C TYR A 193 -5.89 11.44 -14.55
N SER A 194 -6.22 12.69 -14.89
CA SER A 194 -5.83 13.32 -16.16
C SER A 194 -4.33 13.39 -16.40
N GLY A 195 -3.51 13.42 -15.34
CA GLY A 195 -2.05 13.49 -15.44
C GLY A 195 -1.36 12.19 -15.86
N ARG A 196 -2.11 11.09 -16.08
CA ARG A 196 -1.55 9.76 -16.36
C ARG A 196 -2.44 8.97 -17.32
N ASP A 197 -1.83 8.10 -18.12
CA ASP A 197 -2.53 7.24 -19.07
C ASP A 197 -2.61 5.77 -18.63
N ALA A 198 -3.78 5.38 -18.12
CA ALA A 198 -4.04 4.01 -17.69
C ALA A 198 -4.06 3.01 -18.87
N GLN A 199 -4.46 3.42 -20.07
CA GLN A 199 -4.50 2.54 -21.24
C GLN A 199 -3.08 2.23 -21.72
N GLU A 200 -2.25 3.28 -21.84
CA GLU A 200 -0.83 3.11 -22.18
C GLU A 200 -0.11 2.27 -21.11
N PHE A 201 -0.37 2.54 -19.82
CA PHE A 201 0.21 1.74 -18.74
C PHE A 201 -0.19 0.27 -18.83
N LEU A 202 -1.46 -0.04 -19.10
CA LEU A 202 -1.93 -1.42 -19.29
C LEU A 202 -1.27 -2.09 -20.51
N HIS A 203 -1.07 -1.37 -21.61
CA HIS A 203 -0.35 -1.89 -22.77
C HIS A 203 1.11 -2.23 -22.44
N CYS A 204 1.77 -1.38 -21.67
CA CYS A 204 3.12 -1.66 -21.16
C CYS A 204 3.13 -2.89 -20.25
N VAL A 205 2.16 -3.03 -19.34
CA VAL A 205 2.02 -4.22 -18.48
C VAL A 205 1.82 -5.49 -19.31
N GLU A 206 0.98 -5.45 -20.35
CA GLU A 206 0.80 -6.56 -21.29
C GLU A 206 2.11 -6.98 -21.93
N LYS A 207 2.82 -5.99 -22.52
CA LYS A 207 4.09 -6.23 -23.18
C LYS A 207 5.11 -6.81 -22.22
N SER A 208 5.28 -6.20 -21.05
CA SER A 208 6.25 -6.66 -20.04
C SER A 208 5.94 -8.07 -19.55
N LEU A 209 4.66 -8.41 -19.32
CA LEU A 209 4.29 -9.78 -18.99
C LEU A 209 4.62 -10.73 -20.15
N GLY A 210 4.27 -10.38 -21.38
CA GLY A 210 4.62 -11.14 -22.58
C GLY A 210 6.13 -11.42 -22.69
N ASP A 211 6.96 -10.40 -22.50
CA ASP A 211 8.42 -10.52 -22.53
C ASP A 211 8.94 -11.42 -21.40
N MET A 212 8.35 -11.34 -20.19
CA MET A 212 8.69 -12.23 -19.08
C MET A 212 8.32 -13.70 -19.38
N PHE A 213 7.15 -13.95 -19.98
CA PHE A 213 6.73 -15.30 -20.38
C PHE A 213 7.64 -15.86 -21.48
N ASP A 214 7.99 -15.05 -22.49
CA ASP A 214 8.90 -15.47 -23.55
C ASP A 214 10.29 -15.81 -22.98
N ALA A 215 10.81 -15.02 -22.04
CA ALA A 215 12.08 -15.29 -21.37
C ALA A 215 12.05 -16.58 -20.54
N LEU A 216 10.95 -16.84 -19.81
CA LEU A 216 10.77 -18.09 -19.05
C LEU A 216 10.69 -19.33 -19.95
N GLU A 217 10.21 -19.17 -21.19
CA GLU A 217 10.16 -20.22 -22.21
C GLU A 217 11.46 -20.32 -23.03
N GLY A 218 12.49 -19.52 -22.72
CA GLY A 218 13.78 -19.53 -23.41
C GLY A 218 13.76 -18.90 -24.80
N LYS A 219 12.74 -18.10 -25.12
CA LYS A 219 12.66 -17.36 -26.38
C LYS A 219 13.42 -16.04 -26.27
N SER A 220 13.80 -15.49 -27.43
CA SER A 220 14.36 -14.14 -27.50
C SER A 220 13.26 -13.10 -27.23
N ILE A 221 13.56 -12.14 -26.36
CA ILE A 221 12.71 -10.96 -26.13
C ILE A 221 12.71 -10.12 -27.40
N LYS A 222 11.53 -9.64 -27.81
CA LYS A 222 11.37 -8.79 -29.00
C LYS A 222 11.68 -7.34 -28.61
N THR A 223 12.84 -6.86 -29.02
CA THR A 223 13.24 -5.45 -28.91
C THR A 223 12.44 -4.57 -29.86
#